data_AF-A0A8H6MAG3-F1
#
_entry.id   AF-A0A8H6MAG3-F1
#
_cell.length_a   1.000
_cell.length_b   1.000
_cell.length_c   1.000
_cell.angle_alpha   90.00
_cell.angle_beta   90.00
_cell.angle_gamma   90.00
#
_symmetry.space_group_name_H-M   'P 1'
#
loop_
_entity.id
_entity.type
_entity.pdbx_description
1 polymer ?
#
loop_
_entity_poly.entity_id
_entity_poly.type
_entity_poly.pdbx_seq_one_letter_code
_entity_poly.pdbx_strand_id
1 'polypeptide(L)'
;MLLLILDRSNAVISGSVALELVHPTGLIPNNLDLFCPSTEANALCSFLISRNYVPVPNTIVYPLIIDDIPGQNCIEAFRTLRHAVRESIIHVIVSTSSSPLPPIFSAHSTFMMNFISANGVYSCYPTLTTQNLGVRNVTDKMVKVQPRRELDQAKYERRGFSFVEGCPPLAETRATPHPVGEECLHRTRTLTDSITAALPFDIFRSSSSFWPKTEWRLGCKLKLSGEEIVTAETLIEVHCDGDDDWIHGNNVGRLSVAERAIFRTLTI
;
A
#
# COMPACT_ATOMS: atom_id res chain seq x y z
N MET A 1 15.09 11.75 -9.59
CA MET A 1 13.92 12.64 -9.70
C MET A 1 12.69 12.04 -9.02
N LEU A 2 12.32 10.79 -9.30
CA LEU A 2 11.14 10.17 -8.69
C LEU A 2 11.16 10.10 -7.15
N LEU A 3 12.24 9.61 -6.54
CA LEU A 3 12.33 9.54 -5.07
C LEU A 3 12.19 10.93 -4.42
N LEU A 4 12.66 11.98 -5.10
CA LEU A 4 12.54 13.37 -4.63
C LEU A 4 11.09 13.87 -4.66
N ILE A 5 10.28 13.44 -5.65
CA ILE A 5 8.87 13.81 -5.65
C ILE A 5 8.10 13.02 -4.59
N LEU A 6 8.41 11.72 -4.43
CA LEU A 6 7.83 10.91 -3.35
C LEU A 6 8.09 11.53 -1.98
N ASP A 7 9.32 12.00 -1.75
CA ASP A 7 9.71 12.66 -0.50
C ASP A 7 8.92 13.96 -0.29
N ARG A 8 8.96 14.86 -1.27
CA ARG A 8 8.34 16.19 -1.16
C ARG A 8 6.83 16.18 -1.06
N SER A 9 6.16 15.18 -1.65
CA SER A 9 4.70 15.08 -1.63
C SER A 9 4.18 14.03 -0.64
N ASN A 10 5.05 13.54 0.26
CA ASN A 10 4.76 12.44 1.17
C ASN A 10 4.02 11.28 0.47
N ALA A 11 4.45 10.94 -0.74
CA ALA A 11 3.78 9.98 -1.60
C ALA A 11 4.55 8.65 -1.63
N VAL A 12 3.82 7.59 -1.95
CA VAL A 12 4.40 6.25 -2.16
C VAL A 12 3.88 5.65 -3.46
N ILE A 13 4.67 4.75 -4.02
CA ILE A 13 4.23 3.86 -5.10
C ILE A 13 3.72 2.58 -4.48
N SER A 14 2.58 2.07 -4.92
CA SER A 14 2.10 0.74 -4.53
C SER A 14 1.55 0.00 -5.76
N GLY A 15 0.62 -0.92 -5.54
CA GLY A 15 0.00 -1.70 -6.60
C GLY A 15 0.97 -2.65 -7.28
N SER A 16 0.73 -2.87 -8.57
CA SER A 16 1.46 -3.91 -9.32
C SER A 16 2.95 -3.60 -9.53
N VAL A 17 3.36 -2.32 -9.49
CA VAL A 17 4.77 -1.92 -9.58
C VAL A 17 5.53 -2.31 -8.31
N ALA A 18 4.96 -2.01 -7.14
CA ALA A 18 5.59 -2.38 -5.87
C ALA A 18 5.64 -3.91 -5.68
N LEU A 19 4.57 -4.61 -6.08
CA LEU A 19 4.56 -6.07 -6.05
C LEU A 19 5.66 -6.67 -6.95
N GLU A 20 5.79 -6.23 -8.21
CA GLU A 20 6.81 -6.75 -9.12
C GLU A 20 8.24 -6.51 -8.61
N LEU A 21 8.44 -5.43 -7.84
CA LEU A 21 9.73 -5.14 -7.24
C LEU A 21 10.07 -6.07 -6.07
N VAL A 22 9.08 -6.36 -5.22
CA VAL A 22 9.24 -7.23 -4.04
C VAL A 22 9.27 -8.70 -4.44
N HIS A 23 8.46 -9.08 -5.41
CA HIS A 23 8.31 -10.44 -5.90
C HIS A 23 8.12 -10.42 -7.43
N PRO A 24 9.20 -10.56 -8.21
CA PRO A 24 9.13 -10.54 -9.66
C PRO A 24 8.24 -11.67 -10.20
N THR A 25 7.08 -11.29 -10.74
CA THR A 25 6.13 -12.22 -11.36
C THR A 25 6.43 -12.41 -12.85
N GLY A 26 7.35 -11.62 -13.41
CA GLY A 26 7.66 -11.60 -14.85
C GLY A 26 6.65 -10.80 -15.67
N LEU A 27 5.71 -10.10 -15.02
CA LEU A 27 4.70 -9.29 -15.68
C LEU A 27 5.04 -7.81 -15.61
N ILE A 28 4.88 -7.15 -16.74
CA ILE A 28 5.12 -5.71 -16.85
C ILE A 28 3.89 -4.98 -16.30
N PRO A 29 4.05 -4.09 -15.29
CA PRO A 29 2.97 -3.23 -14.83
C PRO A 29 2.50 -2.30 -15.95
N ASN A 30 1.18 -2.19 -16.15
CA ASN A 30 0.58 -1.36 -17.19
C ASN A 30 0.35 0.09 -16.75
N ASN A 31 0.47 0.37 -15.45
CA ASN A 31 0.24 1.66 -14.84
C ASN A 31 1.10 1.83 -13.59
N LEU A 32 1.20 3.07 -13.11
CA LEU A 32 1.83 3.43 -11.85
C LEU A 32 0.77 3.94 -10.86
N ASP A 33 0.68 3.30 -9.71
CA ASP A 33 -0.23 3.71 -8.63
C ASP A 33 0.55 4.54 -7.60
N LEU A 34 0.29 5.85 -7.55
CA LEU A 34 0.82 6.78 -6.56
C LEU A 34 -0.23 7.04 -5.49
N PHE A 35 0.16 6.91 -4.23
CA PHE A 35 -0.67 7.23 -3.07
C PHE A 35 -0.10 8.47 -2.38
N CYS A 36 -0.93 9.46 -2.07
CA CYS A 36 -0.50 10.68 -1.39
C CYS A 36 -1.57 11.18 -0.41
N PRO A 37 -1.21 12.00 0.60
CA PRO A 37 -2.17 12.75 1.39
C PRO A 37 -2.98 13.73 0.54
N SER A 38 -4.18 14.10 1.00
CA SER A 38 -5.06 15.06 0.32
C SER A 38 -4.44 16.45 0.19
N THR A 39 -3.69 16.88 1.21
CA THR A 39 -2.94 18.15 1.20
C THR A 39 -1.92 18.23 0.06
N GLU A 40 -1.37 17.09 -0.36
CA GLU A 40 -0.30 17.00 -1.36
C GLU A 40 -0.81 16.69 -2.78
N ALA A 41 -2.06 16.23 -2.91
CA ALA A 41 -2.60 15.73 -4.17
C ALA A 41 -2.57 16.74 -5.31
N ASN A 42 -2.88 18.01 -5.02
CA ASN A 42 -2.87 19.06 -6.04
C ASN A 42 -1.44 19.37 -6.50
N ALA A 43 -0.48 19.50 -5.58
CA ALA A 43 0.92 19.75 -5.91
C ALA A 43 1.52 18.60 -6.74
N LEU A 44 1.24 17.35 -6.34
CA LEU A 44 1.65 16.16 -7.08
C LEU A 44 1.05 16.13 -8.49
N CYS A 45 -0.25 16.38 -8.64
CA CYS A 45 -0.90 16.46 -9.96
C CYS A 45 -0.31 17.58 -10.83
N SER A 46 -0.09 18.77 -10.27
CA SER A 46 0.54 19.89 -10.99
C SER A 46 1.95 19.53 -11.47
N PHE A 47 2.74 18.84 -10.64
CA PHE A 47 4.04 18.33 -11.04
C PHE A 47 3.91 17.35 -12.22
N LEU A 48 3.01 16.37 -12.15
CA LEU A 48 2.81 15.42 -13.24
C LEU A 48 2.36 16.11 -14.53
N ILE A 49 1.47 17.10 -14.43
CA ILE A 49 1.02 17.90 -15.58
C ILE A 49 2.20 18.65 -16.22
N SER A 50 3.10 19.23 -15.40
CA SER A 50 4.34 19.83 -15.91
C SER A 50 5.27 18.83 -16.62
N ARG A 51 5.07 17.52 -16.40
CA ARG A 51 5.75 16.41 -17.07
C ARG A 51 4.93 15.82 -18.21
N ASN A 52 4.07 16.63 -18.83
CA ASN A 52 3.28 16.28 -20.01
C ASN A 52 2.25 15.16 -19.77
N TYR A 53 1.82 14.98 -18.52
CA TYR A 53 0.65 14.18 -18.21
C TYR A 53 -0.62 15.02 -18.33
N VAL A 54 -1.67 14.43 -18.88
CA VAL A 54 -2.99 15.06 -19.04
C VAL A 54 -4.00 14.30 -18.20
N PRO A 55 -4.80 14.99 -17.37
CA PRO A 55 -5.91 14.36 -16.66
C PRO A 55 -6.86 13.67 -17.65
N VAL A 56 -7.24 12.44 -17.35
CA VAL A 56 -8.23 11.72 -18.14
C VAL A 56 -9.62 12.15 -17.66
N PRO A 57 -10.45 12.79 -18.50
CA PRO A 57 -11.80 13.21 -18.11
C PRO A 57 -12.62 12.03 -17.59
N ASN A 58 -13.52 12.28 -16.63
CA ASN A 58 -14.41 11.27 -16.04
C ASN A 58 -13.71 10.14 -15.26
N THR A 59 -12.45 10.31 -14.86
CA THR A 59 -11.86 9.42 -13.86
C THR A 59 -12.31 9.84 -12.47
N ILE A 60 -13.37 9.14 -12.02
CA ILE A 60 -13.99 9.07 -10.70
C ILE A 60 -13.35 10.02 -9.66
N VAL A 61 -13.87 11.24 -9.60
CA VAL A 61 -13.72 12.14 -8.45
C VAL A 61 -14.97 11.95 -7.60
N TYR A 62 -14.97 10.94 -6.75
CA TYR A 62 -15.89 10.84 -5.64
C TYR A 62 -15.07 10.42 -4.43
N PRO A 63 -15.36 10.91 -3.21
CA PRO A 63 -15.05 10.09 -2.05
C PRO A 63 -15.73 8.75 -2.35
N LEU A 64 -14.99 7.65 -2.29
CA LEU A 64 -15.59 6.31 -2.34
C LEU A 64 -16.39 6.12 -1.03
N ILE A 65 -17.41 6.95 -0.81
CA ILE A 65 -18.53 6.61 0.05
C ILE A 65 -19.33 5.60 -0.75
N ILE A 66 -18.78 4.40 -0.84
CA ILE A 66 -19.63 3.24 -1.01
C ILE A 66 -20.20 3.05 0.39
N ASP A 67 -21.38 3.60 0.63
CA ASP A 67 -22.10 3.64 1.92
C ASP A 67 -22.18 2.28 2.65
N ASP A 68 -21.78 1.18 2.00
CA ASP A 68 -21.82 -0.18 2.53
C ASP A 68 -20.48 -0.96 2.52
N ILE A 69 -19.31 -0.33 2.26
CA ILE A 69 -18.00 -1.03 2.31
C ILE A 69 -17.11 -0.44 3.43
N PRO A 70 -17.18 -0.98 4.66
CA PRO A 70 -16.29 -0.61 5.76
C PRO A 70 -14.84 -0.92 5.38
N GLY A 71 -14.01 0.10 5.12
CA GLY A 71 -12.58 -0.06 4.80
C GLY A 71 -12.08 0.78 3.62
N GLN A 72 -12.97 1.25 2.73
CA GLN A 72 -12.61 2.16 1.63
C GLN A 72 -12.73 3.66 1.98
N ASN A 73 -13.12 3.99 3.20
CA ASN A 73 -13.21 5.36 3.74
C ASN A 73 -11.84 6.08 3.85
N CYS A 74 -10.76 5.40 3.44
CA CYS A 74 -9.42 5.97 3.42
C CYS A 74 -9.06 6.62 2.07
N ILE A 75 -9.88 6.47 1.02
CA ILE A 75 -9.64 7.07 -0.30
C ILE A 75 -10.59 8.26 -0.51
N GLU A 76 -10.02 9.46 -0.58
CA GLU A 76 -10.73 10.71 -0.87
C GLU A 76 -11.00 10.89 -2.36
N ALA A 77 -10.03 10.55 -3.22
CA ALA A 77 -10.14 10.73 -4.65
C ALA A 77 -9.26 9.74 -5.43
N PHE A 78 -9.65 9.45 -6.67
CA PHE A 78 -8.89 8.64 -7.61
C PHE A 78 -8.71 9.40 -8.92
N ARG A 79 -7.52 9.95 -9.17
CA ARG A 79 -7.23 10.76 -10.35
C ARG A 79 -6.41 9.94 -11.34
N THR A 80 -6.84 9.84 -12.59
CA THR A 80 -6.02 9.19 -13.63
C THR A 80 -5.40 10.23 -14.53
N LEU A 81 -4.10 10.10 -14.76
CA LEU A 81 -3.35 10.90 -15.69
C LEU A 81 -2.69 10.00 -16.73
N ARG A 82 -2.71 10.44 -17.98
CA ARG A 82 -2.04 9.74 -19.09
C ARG A 82 -1.02 10.66 -19.71
N HIS A 83 0.17 10.15 -20.01
CA HIS A 83 1.18 10.94 -20.68
C HIS A 83 0.71 11.29 -22.10
N ALA A 84 0.91 12.54 -22.55
CA ALA A 84 0.34 13.02 -23.82
C ALA A 84 0.92 12.30 -25.05
N VAL A 85 2.14 11.77 -24.93
CA VAL A 85 2.90 11.15 -26.03
C VAL A 85 3.21 9.66 -25.79
N ARG A 86 3.17 9.22 -24.53
CA ARG A 86 3.56 7.86 -24.14
C ARG A 86 2.30 7.14 -23.71
N GLU A 87 2.23 5.84 -23.91
CA GLU A 87 1.10 5.01 -23.43
C GLU A 87 1.16 4.77 -21.90
N SER A 88 1.85 5.62 -21.14
CA SER A 88 1.98 5.50 -19.70
C SER A 88 0.80 6.14 -18.96
N ILE A 89 0.30 5.42 -17.97
CA ILE A 89 -0.82 5.82 -17.12
C ILE A 89 -0.34 5.89 -15.67
N ILE A 90 -0.67 6.99 -15.00
CA ILE A 90 -0.48 7.18 -13.57
C ILE A 90 -1.85 7.32 -12.91
N HIS A 91 -2.10 6.54 -11.88
CA HIS A 91 -3.20 6.75 -10.96
C HIS A 91 -2.67 7.46 -9.72
N VAL A 92 -3.32 8.56 -9.32
CA VAL A 92 -3.07 9.26 -8.07
C VAL A 92 -4.25 8.96 -7.15
N ILE A 93 -4.00 8.13 -6.15
CA ILE A 93 -4.94 7.72 -5.12
C ILE A 93 -4.72 8.61 -3.91
N VAL A 94 -5.73 9.40 -3.58
CA VAL A 94 -5.65 10.41 -2.52
C VAL A 94 -6.18 9.80 -1.23
N SER A 95 -5.35 9.81 -0.19
CA SER A 95 -5.73 9.38 1.15
C SER A 95 -6.56 10.44 1.85
N THR A 96 -7.55 10.03 2.64
CA THR A 96 -8.33 10.95 3.51
C THR A 96 -7.53 11.40 4.75
N SER A 97 -6.34 10.84 4.99
CA SER A 97 -5.48 11.19 6.12
C SER A 97 -4.17 11.85 5.69
N SER A 98 -3.40 12.32 6.67
CA SER A 98 -2.04 12.83 6.47
C SER A 98 -1.02 11.76 6.04
N SER A 99 -1.40 10.48 6.04
CA SER A 99 -0.56 9.37 5.60
C SER A 99 -1.07 8.80 4.27
N PRO A 100 -0.20 8.45 3.31
CA PRO A 100 -0.60 7.78 2.08
C PRO A 100 -0.90 6.28 2.27
N LEU A 101 -0.58 5.72 3.45
CA LEU A 101 -0.59 4.28 3.70
C LEU A 101 -1.98 3.65 3.96
N PRO A 102 -2.97 4.32 4.56
CA PRO A 102 -4.25 3.69 4.87
C PRO A 102 -4.95 3.03 3.67
N PRO A 103 -5.01 3.64 2.47
CA PRO A 103 -5.51 2.96 1.27
C PRO A 103 -4.80 1.65 0.92
N ILE A 104 -3.50 1.54 1.21
CA ILE A 104 -2.69 0.36 0.90
C ILE A 104 -3.02 -0.78 1.87
N PHE A 105 -3.16 -0.49 3.16
CA PHE A 105 -3.53 -1.49 4.16
C PHE A 105 -5.01 -1.88 4.11
N SER A 106 -5.82 -1.12 3.38
CA SER A 106 -7.19 -1.49 2.98
C SER A 106 -7.26 -2.24 1.64
N ALA A 107 -6.13 -2.59 1.02
CA ALA A 107 -6.13 -3.40 -0.19
C ALA A 107 -6.76 -4.78 0.07
N HIS A 108 -7.42 -5.35 -0.93
CA HIS A 108 -8.21 -6.59 -0.82
C HIS A 108 -7.40 -7.87 -0.54
N SER A 109 -6.06 -7.79 -0.59
CA SER A 109 -5.16 -8.92 -0.36
C SER A 109 -3.82 -8.47 0.23
N THR A 110 -3.20 -9.30 1.05
CA THR A 110 -1.90 -9.02 1.69
C THR A 110 -0.75 -8.85 0.70
N PHE A 111 -0.74 -9.54 -0.44
CA PHE A 111 0.31 -9.35 -1.46
C PHE A 111 0.23 -7.97 -2.14
N MET A 112 -0.84 -7.20 -1.93
CA MET A 112 -0.94 -5.81 -2.41
C MET A 112 -0.39 -4.81 -1.40
N MET A 113 -0.06 -5.25 -0.18
CA MET A 113 0.44 -4.40 0.91
C MET A 113 1.96 -4.25 0.82
N ASN A 114 2.40 -3.86 -0.37
CA ASN A 114 3.79 -3.56 -0.69
C ASN A 114 3.84 -2.12 -1.19
N PHE A 115 4.86 -1.36 -0.81
CA PHE A 115 5.02 0.01 -1.29
C PHE A 115 6.47 0.46 -1.37
N ILE A 116 6.71 1.49 -2.17
CA ILE A 116 8.01 2.12 -2.37
C ILE A 116 7.86 3.57 -1.98
N SER A 117 8.73 4.02 -1.08
CA SER A 117 8.81 5.40 -0.64
C SER A 117 10.07 6.09 -1.14
N ALA A 118 10.26 7.35 -0.73
CA ALA A 118 11.55 8.00 -0.87
C ALA A 118 12.69 7.28 -0.14
N ASN A 119 12.38 6.56 0.96
CA ASN A 119 13.36 5.99 1.88
C ASN A 119 13.62 4.50 1.66
N GLY A 120 12.79 3.80 0.89
CA GLY A 120 12.98 2.37 0.68
C GLY A 120 11.79 1.63 0.09
N VAL A 121 11.95 0.32 0.01
CA VAL A 121 10.91 -0.64 -0.42
C VAL A 121 10.41 -1.39 0.81
N TYR A 122 9.10 -1.56 0.90
CA TYR A 122 8.44 -2.19 2.05
C TYR A 122 7.53 -3.32 1.58
N SER A 123 7.60 -4.44 2.30
CA SER A 123 6.66 -5.55 2.19
C SER A 123 6.11 -5.89 3.57
N CYS A 124 4.80 -5.70 3.76
CA CYS A 124 4.13 -5.95 5.04
C CYS A 124 3.92 -7.44 5.33
N TYR A 125 3.93 -8.28 4.29
CA TYR A 125 3.72 -9.72 4.36
C TYR A 125 4.68 -10.44 3.39
N PRO A 126 6.00 -10.36 3.62
CA PRO A 126 6.99 -10.88 2.68
C PRO A 126 6.95 -12.40 2.56
N THR A 127 6.69 -13.13 3.65
CA THR A 127 6.60 -14.60 3.61
C THR A 127 5.41 -15.04 2.76
N LEU A 128 4.22 -14.49 3.01
CA LEU A 128 3.05 -14.76 2.16
C LEU A 128 3.29 -14.35 0.70
N THR A 129 3.82 -13.15 0.46
CA THR A 129 4.06 -12.64 -0.89
C THR A 129 5.02 -13.53 -1.66
N THR A 130 6.12 -13.98 -1.05
CA THR A 130 7.11 -14.86 -1.69
C THR A 130 6.61 -16.29 -1.91
N GLN A 131 5.61 -16.72 -1.13
CA GLN A 131 4.92 -17.99 -1.33
C GLN A 131 3.76 -17.90 -2.34
N ASN A 132 3.57 -16.76 -3.00
CA ASN A 132 2.41 -16.50 -3.86
C ASN A 132 1.07 -16.65 -3.13
N LEU A 133 1.03 -16.33 -1.84
CA LEU A 133 -0.19 -16.40 -1.03
C LEU A 133 -0.69 -14.99 -0.69
N GLY A 134 -1.99 -14.78 -0.87
CA GLY A 134 -2.69 -13.55 -0.49
C GLY A 134 -3.81 -13.84 0.47
N VAL A 135 -3.72 -13.36 1.70
CA VAL A 135 -4.88 -13.48 2.60
C VAL A 135 -5.88 -12.40 2.21
N ARG A 136 -7.13 -12.81 1.98
CA ARG A 136 -8.22 -11.88 1.65
C ARG A 136 -8.45 -10.91 2.81
N ASN A 137 -8.32 -9.63 2.53
CA ASN A 137 -8.58 -8.56 3.48
C ASN A 137 -10.01 -8.02 3.25
N VAL A 138 -10.99 -8.87 3.54
CA VAL A 138 -12.42 -8.56 3.36
C VAL A 138 -13.15 -8.78 4.68
N THR A 139 -14.19 -7.98 4.93
CA THR A 139 -15.19 -8.27 5.97
C THR A 139 -16.38 -8.99 5.34
N ASP A 140 -17.18 -9.73 6.13
CA ASP A 140 -18.38 -10.42 5.63
C ASP A 140 -19.38 -9.48 4.92
N LYS A 141 -19.38 -8.18 5.27
CA LYS A 141 -20.18 -7.15 4.60
C LYS A 141 -19.66 -6.78 3.21
N MET A 142 -18.36 -6.98 2.94
CA MET A 142 -17.73 -6.68 1.66
C MET A 142 -18.05 -7.71 0.56
N VAL A 143 -18.55 -8.90 0.90
CA VAL A 143 -18.77 -10.02 -0.04
C VAL A 143 -19.84 -9.71 -1.09
N LYS A 144 -20.74 -8.74 -0.82
CA LYS A 144 -21.88 -8.42 -1.69
C LYS A 144 -21.57 -7.50 -2.87
N VAL A 145 -20.33 -7.03 -3.05
CA VAL A 145 -20.03 -5.93 -4.00
C VAL A 145 -18.83 -6.21 -4.92
N GLN A 146 -19.14 -6.21 -6.23
CA GLN A 146 -18.36 -5.84 -7.43
C GLN A 146 -17.71 -6.92 -8.34
N PRO A 147 -18.11 -6.99 -9.64
CA PRO A 147 -17.39 -7.69 -10.71
C PRO A 147 -15.91 -7.28 -10.87
N ARG A 148 -15.55 -6.06 -10.45
CA ARG A 148 -14.16 -5.57 -10.53
C ARG A 148 -13.21 -6.37 -9.64
N ARG A 149 -13.68 -6.89 -8.51
CA ARG A 149 -12.87 -7.73 -7.62
C ARG A 149 -12.57 -9.09 -8.21
N GLU A 150 -13.52 -9.68 -8.91
CA GLU A 150 -13.30 -10.94 -9.63
C GLU A 150 -12.27 -10.75 -10.75
N LEU A 151 -12.31 -9.61 -11.45
CA LEU A 151 -11.31 -9.27 -12.46
C LEU A 151 -9.92 -9.05 -11.87
N ASP A 152 -9.81 -8.34 -10.75
CA ASP A 152 -8.55 -8.13 -10.04
C ASP A 152 -8.00 -9.44 -9.45
N GLN A 153 -8.86 -10.28 -8.87
CA GLN A 153 -8.49 -11.61 -8.39
C GLN A 153 -7.98 -12.48 -9.54
N ALA A 154 -8.75 -12.62 -10.62
CA ALA A 154 -8.35 -13.40 -11.79
C ALA A 154 -7.05 -12.86 -12.41
N LYS A 155 -6.82 -11.54 -12.35
CA LYS A 155 -5.56 -10.92 -12.77
C LYS A 155 -4.38 -11.45 -11.94
N TYR A 156 -4.49 -11.56 -10.62
CA TYR A 156 -3.40 -12.05 -9.74
C TYR A 156 -3.25 -13.57 -9.75
N GLU A 157 -4.34 -14.32 -9.89
CA GLU A 157 -4.31 -15.78 -10.07
C GLU A 157 -3.54 -16.16 -11.34
N ARG A 158 -3.73 -15.43 -12.45
CA ARG A 158 -2.91 -15.60 -13.66
C ARG A 158 -1.42 -15.30 -13.46
N ARG A 159 -1.03 -14.64 -12.38
CA ARG A 159 0.38 -14.38 -12.01
C ARG A 159 0.93 -15.42 -11.03
N GLY A 160 0.16 -16.45 -10.70
CA GLY A 160 0.55 -17.52 -9.79
C GLY A 160 0.10 -17.33 -8.35
N PHE A 161 -0.61 -16.25 -8.01
CA PHE A 161 -1.09 -16.03 -6.64
C PHE A 161 -2.31 -16.89 -6.32
N SER A 162 -2.33 -17.43 -5.10
CA SER A 162 -3.49 -18.08 -4.51
C SER A 162 -4.04 -17.21 -3.39
N PHE A 163 -5.37 -17.08 -3.36
CA PHE A 163 -6.06 -16.39 -2.28
C PHE A 163 -6.38 -17.38 -1.17
N VAL A 164 -6.01 -17.06 0.06
CA VAL A 164 -6.34 -17.84 1.24
C VAL A 164 -7.39 -17.12 2.08
N GLU A 165 -8.30 -17.92 2.64
CA GLU A 165 -9.32 -17.47 3.58
C GLU A 165 -8.91 -17.85 4.99
N GLY A 166 -9.14 -16.96 5.95
CA GLY A 166 -8.74 -17.17 7.34
C GLY A 166 -7.24 -17.06 7.57
N CYS A 167 -6.82 -17.35 8.80
CA CYS A 167 -5.39 -17.35 9.14
C CYS A 167 -4.70 -18.48 8.38
N PRO A 168 -3.65 -18.20 7.58
CA PRO A 168 -2.97 -19.24 6.84
C PRO A 168 -2.41 -20.29 7.81
N PRO A 169 -2.53 -21.59 7.51
CA PRO A 169 -1.91 -22.63 8.32
C PRO A 169 -0.39 -22.54 8.13
N LEU A 170 0.25 -21.70 8.94
CA LEU A 170 1.71 -21.69 9.05
C LEU A 170 2.12 -23.06 9.61
N ALA A 171 3.10 -23.68 8.96
CA ALA A 171 3.43 -25.08 9.12
C ALA A 171 3.70 -25.50 10.59
N GLU A 172 3.24 -26.71 10.92
CA GLU A 172 3.63 -27.59 12.03
C GLU A 172 2.93 -27.55 13.40
N THR A 173 1.93 -26.71 13.68
CA THR A 173 1.12 -26.90 14.91
C THR A 173 -0.18 -27.63 14.62
N ARG A 174 -0.11 -28.96 14.52
CA ARG A 174 -1.23 -29.90 14.31
C ARG A 174 -2.23 -29.97 15.48
N ALA A 175 -2.24 -29.02 16.42
CA ALA A 175 -2.96 -29.18 17.69
C ALA A 175 -3.57 -27.89 18.30
N THR A 176 -3.60 -26.73 17.62
CA THR A 176 -4.27 -25.53 18.14
C THR A 176 -5.22 -24.90 17.12
N PRO A 177 -6.41 -24.39 17.52
CA PRO A 177 -7.40 -23.81 16.61
C PRO A 177 -6.96 -22.51 15.91
N HIS A 178 -5.78 -21.99 16.21
CA HIS A 178 -5.20 -20.82 15.55
C HIS A 178 -3.70 -20.78 15.85
N PRO A 179 -2.80 -21.06 14.88
CA PRO A 179 -1.38 -20.79 15.06
C PRO A 179 -1.23 -19.27 15.20
N VAL A 180 -0.83 -18.78 16.36
CA VAL A 180 -0.55 -17.35 16.61
C VAL A 180 0.80 -17.03 15.97
N GLY A 181 0.90 -17.17 14.65
CA GLY A 181 2.06 -16.73 13.89
C GLY A 181 2.08 -15.21 13.74
N GLU A 182 3.22 -14.65 13.38
CA GLU A 182 3.37 -13.20 13.20
C GLU A 182 2.46 -12.65 12.08
N GLU A 183 2.07 -13.51 11.12
CA GLU A 183 1.17 -13.18 10.00
C GLU A 183 -0.32 -13.43 10.31
N CYS A 184 -0.68 -13.61 11.58
CA CYS A 184 -2.06 -13.78 12.04
C CYS A 184 -2.99 -12.64 11.60
N LEU A 185 -4.17 -12.99 11.08
CA LEU A 185 -5.19 -12.02 10.65
C LEU A 185 -5.69 -11.10 11.75
N HIS A 186 -5.75 -11.59 12.99
CA HIS A 186 -6.28 -10.86 14.12
C HIS A 186 -5.25 -9.95 14.79
N ARG A 187 -3.97 -10.06 14.38
CA ARG A 187 -2.89 -9.26 14.96
C ARG A 187 -2.95 -7.84 14.41
N THR A 188 -2.86 -6.85 15.31
CA THR A 188 -2.53 -5.48 14.93
C THR A 188 -1.07 -5.43 14.52
N ARG A 189 -0.83 -4.93 13.32
CA ARG A 189 0.47 -4.90 12.65
C ARG A 189 1.00 -3.47 12.62
N THR A 190 2.31 -3.34 12.61
CA THR A 190 3.02 -2.07 12.45
C THR A 190 4.10 -2.18 11.38
N LEU A 191 4.54 -1.06 10.83
CA LEU A 191 5.67 -1.05 9.88
C LEU A 191 6.99 -1.50 10.53
N THR A 192 7.06 -1.44 11.85
CA THR A 192 8.21 -1.87 12.68
C THR A 192 8.11 -3.32 13.13
N ASP A 193 7.10 -4.08 12.70
CA ASP A 193 7.01 -5.49 13.03
C ASP A 193 8.22 -6.26 12.49
N SER A 194 8.68 -7.25 13.24
CA SER A 194 9.79 -8.17 12.91
C SER A 194 9.66 -8.84 11.53
N ILE A 195 8.42 -9.03 11.06
CA ILE A 195 8.13 -9.66 9.77
C ILE A 195 7.92 -8.68 8.63
N THR A 196 7.83 -7.37 8.89
CA THR A 196 7.80 -6.39 7.81
C THR A 196 9.20 -6.33 7.21
N ALA A 197 9.34 -6.67 5.93
CA ALA A 197 10.61 -6.50 5.23
C ALA A 197 10.71 -5.05 4.75
N ALA A 198 11.82 -4.40 5.07
CA ALA A 198 12.15 -3.07 4.56
C ALA A 198 13.56 -3.08 3.96
N LEU A 199 13.69 -2.58 2.74
CA LEU A 199 14.97 -2.35 2.09
C LEU A 199 15.18 -0.84 1.96
N PRO A 200 15.97 -0.21 2.86
CA PRO A 200 16.19 1.23 2.83
C PRO A 200 17.07 1.64 1.63
N PHE A 201 16.84 2.84 1.11
CA PHE A 201 17.71 3.49 0.14
C PHE A 201 18.79 4.29 0.85
N ASP A 202 20.05 4.10 0.46
CA ASP A 202 21.20 4.73 1.11
C ASP A 202 21.21 6.26 1.05
N ILE A 203 20.45 6.83 0.09
CA ILE A 203 20.44 8.25 -0.24
C ILE A 203 19.70 9.10 0.82
N PHE A 204 18.83 8.48 1.62
CA PHE A 204 17.96 9.16 2.57
C PHE A 204 18.14 8.70 4.03
N ARG A 205 19.28 8.07 4.36
CA ARG A 205 19.56 7.60 5.74
C ARG A 205 19.48 8.69 6.82
N SER A 206 19.53 9.98 6.44
CA SER A 206 19.45 11.12 7.36
C SER A 206 18.09 11.83 7.39
N SER A 207 17.13 11.52 6.51
CA SER A 207 15.79 12.12 6.61
C SER A 207 14.94 11.30 7.57
N SER A 208 14.60 11.92 8.70
CA SER A 208 13.68 11.44 9.73
C SER A 208 12.24 11.33 9.24
N SER A 209 12.01 11.04 7.96
CA SER A 209 10.71 10.68 7.38
C SER A 209 10.31 9.30 7.89
N PHE A 210 10.07 9.28 9.19
CA PHE A 210 9.46 8.26 9.97
C PHE A 210 8.00 8.32 9.56
N TRP A 211 7.52 7.24 8.94
CA TRP A 211 6.09 7.10 8.74
C TRP A 211 5.41 7.32 10.09
N PRO A 212 4.35 8.14 10.18
CA PRO A 212 3.60 8.23 11.43
C PRO A 212 3.25 6.81 11.84
N LYS A 213 3.40 6.48 13.12
CA LYS A 213 3.23 5.11 13.59
C LYS A 213 1.87 4.59 13.12
N THR A 214 1.94 3.71 12.13
CA THR A 214 0.79 3.24 11.37
C THR A 214 0.54 1.82 11.79
N GLU A 215 -0.63 1.60 12.38
CA GLU A 215 -1.07 0.28 12.76
C GLU A 215 -2.26 -0.14 11.87
N TRP A 216 -2.32 -1.42 11.53
CA TRP A 216 -3.44 -1.96 10.77
C TRP A 216 -3.75 -3.38 11.18
N ARG A 217 -4.98 -3.82 10.91
CA ARG A 217 -5.39 -5.21 11.13
C ARG A 217 -6.21 -5.70 9.95
N LEU A 218 -5.92 -6.91 9.52
CA LEU A 218 -6.63 -7.55 8.42
C LEU A 218 -8.06 -7.91 8.83
N GLY A 219 -9.00 -7.79 7.89
CA GLY A 219 -10.41 -8.10 8.15
C GLY A 219 -11.10 -7.15 9.13
N CYS A 220 -10.45 -6.08 9.64
CA CYS A 220 -11.06 -4.89 10.25
C CYS A 220 -10.01 -3.88 10.77
N LYS A 221 -10.11 -2.63 10.26
CA LYS A 221 -9.62 -1.32 10.76
C LYS A 221 -8.11 -1.05 10.78
N LEU A 222 -7.76 0.12 10.23
CA LEU A 222 -6.51 0.85 10.48
C LEU A 222 -6.61 1.65 11.79
N LYS A 223 -5.50 1.76 12.50
CA LYS A 223 -5.33 2.57 13.70
C LYS A 223 -3.98 3.29 13.59
N LEU A 224 -3.97 4.60 13.36
CA LEU A 224 -2.73 5.38 13.50
C LEU A 224 -2.51 5.61 15.00
N SER A 225 -1.28 5.53 15.50
CA SER A 225 -1.08 5.63 16.96
C SER A 225 -1.37 7.04 17.46
N GLY A 226 -2.22 7.11 18.48
CA GLY A 226 -2.73 8.34 19.09
C GLY A 226 -4.21 8.24 19.46
N GLU A 227 -4.97 7.27 18.92
CA GLU A 227 -6.42 7.14 19.13
C GLU A 227 -6.85 5.78 19.73
N GLU A 228 -8.05 5.71 20.31
CA GLU A 228 -8.68 4.49 20.86
C GLU A 228 -9.62 3.82 19.84
N ILE A 229 -9.81 2.51 19.94
CA ILE A 229 -10.55 1.70 18.96
C ILE A 229 -12.06 1.80 19.24
N VAL A 230 -12.86 2.38 18.35
CA VAL A 230 -14.34 2.25 18.41
C VAL A 230 -14.94 1.88 17.05
N THR A 231 -15.82 0.88 17.03
CA THR A 231 -16.55 0.36 15.86
C THR A 231 -17.75 1.21 15.53
N ALA A 232 -17.86 1.53 14.23
CA ALA A 232 -19.08 1.83 13.50
C ALA A 232 -19.98 2.86 14.19
N GLU A 233 -19.64 4.14 14.01
CA GLU A 233 -20.55 5.23 13.63
C GLU A 233 -19.80 6.54 13.90
N THR A 234 -19.51 7.26 12.81
CA THR A 234 -19.62 8.73 12.80
C THR A 234 -18.55 9.57 13.54
N LEU A 235 -17.79 10.32 12.72
CA LEU A 235 -17.26 11.67 12.94
C LEU A 235 -16.10 11.94 13.95
N ILE A 236 -15.23 12.86 13.52
CA ILE A 236 -14.47 13.91 14.26
C ILE A 236 -12.92 13.81 14.35
N GLU A 237 -12.40 15.04 14.34
CA GLU A 237 -11.10 15.74 14.27
C GLU A 237 -9.94 15.35 15.21
N VAL A 238 -8.80 15.95 14.87
CA VAL A 238 -7.39 15.62 15.18
C VAL A 238 -6.84 16.39 16.39
N HIS A 239 -6.00 15.74 17.20
CA HIS A 239 -4.89 16.40 17.93
C HIS A 239 -3.62 15.53 17.95
N CYS A 240 -2.45 16.17 17.84
CA CYS A 240 -1.13 15.55 17.79
C CYS A 240 -0.33 15.90 19.05
N ASP A 241 0.38 14.92 19.63
CA ASP A 241 1.53 15.17 20.52
C ASP A 241 2.58 14.04 20.36
N GLY A 242 3.85 14.42 20.52
CA GLY A 242 5.02 13.72 19.99
C GLY A 242 5.90 12.94 20.98
N ASP A 243 7.06 12.57 20.43
CA ASP A 243 8.31 12.03 21.00
C ASP A 243 8.46 10.52 21.33
N ASP A 244 9.71 10.09 21.09
CA ASP A 244 10.48 8.92 21.56
C ASP A 244 10.67 7.65 20.66
N ASP A 245 11.81 7.63 19.94
CA ASP A 245 13.03 6.79 20.12
C ASP A 245 13.07 5.22 19.90
N TRP A 246 14.00 4.78 19.01
CA TRP A 246 14.78 3.49 18.89
C TRP A 246 14.48 2.31 17.90
N ILE A 247 15.63 1.67 17.53
CA ILE A 247 15.99 0.28 17.07
C ILE A 247 16.12 -0.02 15.55
N HIS A 248 17.37 -0.32 15.13
CA HIS A 248 17.78 -0.79 13.80
C HIS A 248 17.69 -2.32 13.65
N GLY A 249 16.93 -2.80 12.66
CA GLY A 249 16.96 -4.18 12.18
C GLY A 249 17.85 -4.32 10.95
N ASN A 250 18.98 -5.01 11.09
CA ASN A 250 19.90 -5.37 10.00
C ASN A 250 19.41 -6.60 9.25
N ASN A 251 19.33 -6.53 7.92
CA ASN A 251 19.91 -7.53 6.98
C ASN A 251 19.69 -7.07 5.53
N VAL A 252 20.74 -6.46 4.95
CA VAL A 252 20.73 -5.91 3.60
C VAL A 252 21.38 -6.91 2.64
N GLY A 253 20.55 -7.61 1.87
CA GLY A 253 20.97 -8.27 0.64
C GLY A 253 20.94 -7.26 -0.51
N ARG A 254 22.10 -6.98 -1.12
CA ARG A 254 22.27 -6.02 -2.23
C ARG A 254 21.38 -6.35 -3.44
N LEU A 255 20.42 -5.49 -3.77
CA LEU A 255 19.55 -5.60 -4.94
C LEU A 255 19.74 -4.42 -5.91
N SER A 256 20.90 -4.38 -6.58
CA SER A 256 21.19 -3.45 -7.69
C SER A 256 20.29 -3.64 -8.94
N VAL A 257 19.40 -4.64 -8.91
CA VAL A 257 18.43 -4.95 -9.99
C VAL A 257 17.11 -4.20 -9.76
N ALA A 258 16.69 -4.03 -8.51
CA ALA A 258 15.48 -3.30 -8.13
C ALA A 258 15.58 -1.83 -8.55
N GLU A 259 16.72 -1.20 -8.29
CA GLU A 259 17.02 0.17 -8.77
C GLU A 259 16.92 0.25 -10.30
N ARG A 260 17.44 -0.73 -11.03
CA ARG A 260 17.39 -0.77 -12.50
C ARG A 260 15.98 -0.99 -13.04
N ALA A 261 15.13 -1.76 -12.37
CA ALA A 261 13.73 -1.95 -12.72
C ALA A 261 12.89 -0.69 -12.45
N ILE A 262 13.11 -0.02 -11.31
CA ILE A 262 12.56 1.30 -10.99
C ILE A 262 12.95 2.31 -12.08
N PHE A 263 14.23 2.39 -12.45
CA PHE A 263 14.69 3.37 -13.46
C PHE A 263 14.23 3.06 -14.89
N ARG A 264 14.05 1.79 -15.28
CA ARG A 264 13.53 1.42 -16.62
C ARG A 264 12.03 1.66 -16.76
N THR A 265 11.26 1.43 -15.71
CA THR A 265 9.79 1.62 -15.72
C THR A 265 9.40 3.08 -15.44
N LEU A 266 10.26 3.86 -14.78
CA LEU A 266 9.92 5.17 -14.24
C LEU A 266 10.78 6.31 -14.79
N THR A 267 11.25 6.20 -16.04
CA THR A 267 11.63 7.36 -16.86
C THR A 267 10.40 8.24 -17.12
N ILE A 268 9.96 8.94 -16.07
CA ILE A 268 9.03 10.08 -16.11
C ILE A 268 9.80 11.27 -16.68
#